data_AF-A0A2M9CH81-F1
#
_entry.id   AF-A0A2M9CH81-F1
#
_cell.length_a   1.000
_cell.length_b   1.000
_cell.length_c   1.000
_cell.angle_alpha   90.00
_cell.angle_beta   90.00
_cell.angle_gamma   90.00
#
_symmetry.space_group_name_H-M   'P 1'
#
loop_
_entity.id
_entity.type
_entity.pdbx_description
1 polymer ?
#
loop_
_entity_poly.entity_id
_entity_poly.type
_entity_poly.pdbx_seq_one_letter_code
_entity_poly.pdbx_strand_id
1 'polypeptide(L)'
;MSGRARPKTLITLVILLIAEAAVVASAAVFLLYELVTEPAASVVSAVALVVLAALAAVWLAVLAAATWRRRPWIRGGALVWQVLQLAVAVGSFQGPAPRPDIGWALAIPAVIVLVLLFTPGVLASTRREA
;
A
#
# COMPACT_ATOMS: atom_id res chain seq x y z
N MET A 1 32.77 -14.76 -5.34
CA MET A 1 31.50 -14.04 -5.55
C MET A 1 30.79 -13.87 -4.22
N SER A 2 31.23 -12.92 -3.39
CA SER A 2 30.63 -12.66 -2.08
C SER A 2 29.28 -11.97 -2.28
N GLY A 3 28.19 -12.75 -2.16
CA GLY A 3 26.83 -12.23 -2.21
C GLY A 3 26.63 -11.24 -1.07
N ARG A 4 26.71 -9.93 -1.35
CA ARG A 4 26.34 -8.91 -0.38
C ARG A 4 24.89 -9.18 0.03
N ALA A 5 24.71 -9.59 1.28
CA ALA A 5 23.40 -9.77 1.89
C ALA A 5 22.54 -8.53 1.59
N ARG A 6 21.26 -8.76 1.27
CA ARG A 6 20.34 -7.65 0.96
C ARG A 6 20.26 -6.73 2.18
N PRO A 7 20.33 -5.40 2.02
CA PRO A 7 20.26 -4.49 3.16
C PRO A 7 18.94 -4.70 3.90
N LYS A 8 18.99 -4.80 5.24
CA LYS A 8 17.84 -5.10 6.09
C LYS A 8 16.66 -4.15 5.81
N THR A 9 16.95 -2.88 5.55
CA THR A 9 15.95 -1.85 5.18
C THR A 9 15.13 -2.20 3.94
N LEU A 10 15.73 -2.83 2.93
CA LEU A 10 15.01 -3.24 1.72
C LEU A 10 14.06 -4.41 2.02
N ILE A 11 14.48 -5.35 2.87
CA ILE A 11 13.65 -6.47 3.29
C ILE A 11 12.45 -5.96 4.10
N THR A 12 12.69 -5.05 5.05
CA THR A 12 11.62 -4.41 5.83
C THR A 12 10.61 -3.71 4.93
N LEU A 13 11.06 -2.93 3.94
CA LEU A 13 10.18 -2.27 2.98
C LEU A 13 9.33 -3.27 2.19
N VAL A 14 9.92 -4.37 1.72
CA VAL A 14 9.18 -5.41 0.99
C VAL A 14 8.11 -6.05 1.87
N ILE A 15 8.45 -6.39 3.11
CA ILE A 15 7.50 -6.99 4.05
C ILE A 15 6.32 -6.05 4.31
N LEU A 16 6.58 -4.75 4.50
CA LEU A 16 5.54 -3.75 4.70
C LEU A 16 4.63 -3.64 3.47
N LEU A 17 5.19 -3.56 2.25
CA LEU A 17 4.39 -3.50 1.03
C LEU A 17 3.56 -4.77 0.80
N ILE A 18 4.07 -5.95 1.16
CA ILE A 18 3.30 -7.20 1.10
C ILE A 18 2.16 -7.17 2.12
N ALA A 19 2.39 -6.68 3.34
CA ALA A 19 1.36 -6.54 4.35
C ALA A 19 0.26 -5.56 3.90
N GLU A 20 0.63 -4.40 3.34
CA GLU A 20 -0.31 -3.45 2.75
C GLU A 20 -1.11 -4.09 1.61
N ALA A 21 -0.45 -4.81 0.70
CA ALA A 21 -1.12 -5.53 -0.38
C ALA A 21 -2.15 -6.55 0.15
N ALA A 22 -1.80 -7.28 1.22
CA ALA A 22 -2.69 -8.25 1.85
C ALA A 22 -3.90 -7.56 2.48
N VAL A 23 -3.71 -6.45 3.20
CA VAL A 23 -4.80 -5.67 3.79
C VAL A 23 -5.76 -5.16 2.71
N VAL A 24 -5.23 -4.59 1.63
CA VAL A 24 -6.07 -4.07 0.53
C VAL A 24 -6.78 -5.20 -0.21
N ALA A 25 -6.13 -6.36 -0.38
CA ALA A 25 -6.78 -7.55 -0.94
C ALA A 25 -7.92 -8.05 -0.05
N SER A 26 -7.71 -8.12 1.27
CA SER A 26 -8.75 -8.47 2.23
C SER A 26 -9.92 -7.48 2.19
N ALA A 27 -9.64 -6.18 2.08
CA ALA A 27 -10.67 -5.16 1.91
C ALA A 27 -11.46 -5.34 0.59
N ALA A 28 -10.79 -5.67 -0.52
CA ALA A 28 -11.46 -5.95 -1.79
C ALA A 28 -12.38 -7.19 -1.70
N VAL A 29 -11.93 -8.25 -1.02
CA VAL A 29 -12.75 -9.45 -0.75
C VAL A 29 -13.93 -9.12 0.15
N PHE A 30 -13.74 -8.29 1.18
CA PHE A 30 -14.80 -7.83 2.06
C PHE A 30 -15.85 -6.99 1.33
N LEU A 31 -15.42 -6.03 0.49
CA LEU A 31 -16.33 -5.24 -0.34
C LEU A 31 -17.09 -6.10 -1.36
N LEU A 32 -16.43 -7.12 -1.91
CA LEU A 32 -17.09 -8.08 -2.79
C LEU A 32 -18.15 -8.90 -2.03
N TYR A 33 -17.86 -9.28 -0.79
CA TYR A 33 -18.84 -9.93 0.09
C TYR A 33 -20.03 -9.01 0.37
N GLU A 34 -19.80 -7.77 0.82
CA GLU A 34 -20.89 -6.79 1.05
C GLU A 34 -21.73 -6.55 -0.21
N LEU A 35 -21.11 -6.45 -1.39
CA LEU A 35 -21.82 -6.27 -2.65
C LEU A 35 -22.82 -7.40 -2.96
N VAL A 36 -22.55 -8.62 -2.50
CA VAL A 36 -23.41 -9.79 -2.76
C VAL A 36 -24.34 -10.14 -1.60
N THR A 37 -24.06 -9.67 -0.38
CA THR A 37 -24.85 -10.00 0.81
C THR A 37 -25.70 -8.85 1.35
N GLU A 38 -25.29 -7.61 1.11
CA GLU A 38 -25.96 -6.42 1.65
C GLU A 38 -26.60 -5.56 0.56
N PRO A 39 -27.76 -4.95 0.83
CA PRO A 39 -28.38 -4.02 -0.10
C PRO A 39 -27.55 -2.73 -0.20
N ALA A 40 -26.88 -2.54 -1.33
CA ALA A 40 -26.13 -1.33 -1.62
C ALA A 40 -27.07 -0.15 -1.94
N ALA A 41 -26.80 1.03 -1.38
CA ALA A 41 -27.49 2.27 -1.75
C ALA A 41 -27.29 2.64 -3.24
N SER A 42 -26.15 2.24 -3.81
CA SER A 42 -25.83 2.37 -5.22
C SER A 42 -24.94 1.21 -5.66
N VAL A 43 -25.49 0.30 -6.48
CA VAL A 43 -24.75 -0.85 -7.02
C VAL A 43 -23.57 -0.38 -7.87
N VAL A 44 -23.73 0.71 -8.62
CA VAL A 44 -22.67 1.27 -9.48
C VAL A 44 -21.47 1.71 -8.63
N SER A 45 -21.71 2.43 -7.55
CA SER A 45 -20.65 2.90 -6.66
C SER A 45 -19.98 1.73 -5.93
N ALA A 46 -20.75 0.74 -5.49
CA ALA A 46 -20.21 -0.45 -4.83
C ALA A 46 -19.30 -1.27 -5.76
N VAL A 47 -19.74 -1.52 -7.01
CA VAL A 47 -18.91 -2.21 -8.03
C VAL A 47 -17.63 -1.41 -8.31
N ALA A 48 -17.73 -0.08 -8.45
CA ALA A 48 -16.55 0.76 -8.68
C ALA A 48 -15.53 0.65 -7.54
N LEU A 49 -15.99 0.64 -6.28
CA LEU A 49 -15.11 0.48 -5.11
C LEU A 49 -14.43 -0.89 -5.08
N VAL A 50 -15.16 -1.97 -5.37
CA VAL A 50 -14.58 -3.33 -5.46
C VAL A 50 -13.49 -3.38 -6.52
N VAL A 51 -13.76 -2.87 -7.72
CA VAL A 51 -12.78 -2.86 -8.82
C VAL A 51 -11.56 -2.02 -8.46
N LEU A 52 -11.76 -0.82 -7.92
CA LEU A 52 -10.65 0.05 -7.50
C LEU A 52 -9.78 -0.61 -6.42
N ALA A 53 -10.40 -1.25 -5.41
CA ALA A 53 -9.69 -1.96 -4.36
C ALA A 53 -8.89 -3.15 -4.92
N ALA A 54 -9.49 -3.93 -5.83
CA ALA A 54 -8.81 -5.05 -6.48
C ALA A 54 -7.61 -4.58 -7.32
N LEU A 55 -7.77 -3.51 -8.09
CA LEU A 55 -6.67 -2.91 -8.87
C LEU A 55 -5.56 -2.38 -7.96
N ALA A 56 -5.90 -1.74 -6.85
CA ALA A 56 -4.94 -1.28 -5.86
C ALA A 56 -4.15 -2.45 -5.24
N ALA A 57 -4.82 -3.54 -4.87
CA ALA A 57 -4.18 -4.74 -4.34
C ALA A 57 -3.18 -5.35 -5.36
N VAL A 58 -3.59 -5.48 -6.62
CA VAL A 58 -2.71 -5.97 -7.70
C VAL A 58 -1.52 -5.04 -7.88
N TRP A 59 -1.74 -3.72 -7.89
CA TRP A 59 -0.68 -2.74 -8.05
C TRP A 59 0.34 -2.80 -6.90
N LEU A 60 -0.11 -2.96 -5.66
CA LEU A 60 0.77 -3.15 -4.50
C LEU A 60 1.58 -4.43 -4.58
N ALA A 61 0.97 -5.55 -5.01
CA ALA A 61 1.69 -6.79 -5.22
C ALA A 61 2.80 -6.62 -6.28
N VAL A 62 2.51 -5.87 -7.36
CA VAL A 62 3.52 -5.51 -8.38
C VAL A 62 4.61 -4.63 -7.80
N LEU A 63 4.29 -3.64 -6.96
CA LEU A 63 5.29 -2.80 -6.28
C LEU A 63 6.16 -3.62 -5.33
N ALA A 64 5.60 -4.51 -4.54
CA ALA A 64 6.34 -5.41 -3.66
C ALA A 64 7.30 -6.31 -4.46
N ALA A 65 6.81 -6.93 -5.55
CA ALA A 65 7.62 -7.77 -6.43
C ALA A 65 8.73 -6.97 -7.14
N ALA A 66 8.43 -5.75 -7.59
CA ALA A 66 9.43 -4.85 -8.16
C ALA A 66 10.49 -4.48 -7.11
N THR A 67 10.09 -4.23 -5.86
CA THR A 67 10.99 -3.86 -4.74
C THR A 67 11.94 -4.97 -4.41
N TRP A 68 11.45 -6.20 -4.39
CA TRP A 68 12.29 -7.39 -4.29
C TRP A 68 13.31 -7.51 -5.43
N ARG A 69 12.95 -7.03 -6.64
CA ARG A 69 13.80 -7.00 -7.84
C ARG A 69 14.64 -5.71 -7.99
N ARG A 70 14.63 -4.79 -7.01
CA ARG A 70 15.39 -3.52 -7.00
C ARG A 70 15.21 -2.65 -8.26
N ARG A 71 13.99 -2.58 -8.81
CA ARG A 71 13.71 -1.70 -9.97
C ARG A 71 13.80 -0.21 -9.57
N PRO A 72 14.29 0.68 -10.43
CA PRO A 72 14.51 2.09 -10.09
C PRO A 72 13.21 2.92 -9.98
N TRP A 73 12.13 2.53 -10.67
CA TRP A 73 10.85 3.27 -10.69
C TRP A 73 9.98 3.11 -9.45
N ILE A 74 10.41 2.28 -8.50
CA ILE A 74 9.60 1.84 -7.36
C ILE A 74 9.29 3.00 -6.42
N ARG A 75 10.21 3.95 -6.31
CA ARG A 75 10.11 5.07 -5.36
C ARG A 75 8.89 5.93 -5.68
N GLY A 76 8.67 6.22 -6.96
CA GLY A 76 7.50 6.97 -7.39
C GLY A 76 6.21 6.21 -7.09
N GLY A 77 6.15 4.92 -7.43
CA GLY A 77 4.95 4.12 -7.19
C GLY A 77 4.61 3.94 -5.71
N ALA A 78 5.61 3.62 -4.88
CA ALA A 78 5.42 3.50 -3.44
C ALA A 78 5.05 4.85 -2.81
N LEU A 79 5.66 5.96 -3.24
CA LEU A 79 5.28 7.30 -2.77
C LEU A 79 3.82 7.63 -3.10
N VAL A 80 3.37 7.37 -4.33
CA VAL A 80 1.97 7.59 -4.72
C VAL A 80 1.04 6.75 -3.85
N TRP A 81 1.35 5.47 -3.64
CA TRP A 81 0.55 4.62 -2.76
C TRP A 81 0.46 5.20 -1.34
N GLN A 82 1.57 5.64 -0.76
CA GLN A 82 1.54 6.19 0.60
C GLN A 82 0.74 7.48 0.72
N VAL A 83 0.77 8.34 -0.30
CA VAL A 83 -0.09 9.53 -0.35
C VAL A 83 -1.57 9.14 -0.44
N LEU A 84 -1.92 8.14 -1.26
CA LEU A 84 -3.29 7.63 -1.34
C LEU A 84 -3.74 7.01 -0.02
N GLN A 85 -2.91 6.20 0.63
CA GLN A 85 -3.20 5.60 1.93
C GLN A 85 -3.42 6.66 3.01
N LEU A 86 -2.61 7.72 3.03
CA LEU A 86 -2.82 8.87 3.92
C LEU A 86 -4.12 9.61 3.62
N ALA A 87 -4.51 9.77 2.36
CA ALA A 87 -5.80 10.36 2.01
C ALA A 87 -6.97 9.52 2.55
N VAL A 88 -6.88 8.19 2.46
CA VAL A 88 -7.88 7.27 3.06
C VAL A 88 -7.87 7.35 4.58
N ALA A 89 -6.70 7.44 5.22
CA ALA A 89 -6.58 7.62 6.66
C ALA A 89 -7.25 8.93 7.13
N VAL A 90 -6.97 10.03 6.43
CA VAL A 90 -7.58 11.35 6.67
C VAL A 90 -9.10 11.29 6.50
N GLY A 91 -9.58 10.59 5.47
CA GLY A 91 -11.00 10.32 5.28
C GLY A 91 -11.61 9.50 6.40
N SER A 92 -10.87 8.59 7.04
CA SER A 92 -11.35 7.75 8.15
C SER A 92 -11.52 8.53 9.46
N PHE A 93 -10.75 9.61 9.65
CA PHE A 93 -10.95 10.54 10.76
C PHE A 93 -12.16 11.46 10.57
N GLN A 94 -12.71 11.51 9.37
CA GLN A 94 -13.75 12.44 8.96
C GLN A 94 -14.99 11.69 8.47
N GLY A 95 -16.12 12.39 8.35
CA GLY A 95 -17.37 11.80 7.82
C GLY A 95 -18.41 11.46 8.89
N PRO A 96 -19.54 10.84 8.47
CA PRO A 96 -20.73 10.70 9.31
C PRO A 96 -20.55 9.78 10.53
N ALA A 97 -19.66 8.80 10.41
CA ALA A 97 -19.27 7.89 11.49
C ALA A 97 -17.73 7.77 11.53
N PRO A 98 -17.03 8.74 12.16
CA PRO A 98 -15.58 8.75 12.21
C PRO A 98 -15.02 7.50 12.88
N ARG A 99 -14.01 6.89 12.27
CA ARG A 99 -13.32 5.68 12.77
C ARG A 99 -11.83 5.99 12.97
N PRO A 100 -11.47 6.67 14.07
CA PRO A 100 -10.09 7.09 14.31
C PRO A 100 -9.15 5.89 14.51
N ASP A 101 -9.69 4.76 14.96
CA ASP A 101 -9.01 3.45 15.00
C ASP A 101 -8.48 3.04 13.62
N ILE A 102 -9.32 3.12 12.58
CA ILE A 102 -8.91 2.83 11.20
C ILE A 102 -7.94 3.90 10.67
N GLY A 103 -8.21 5.17 10.96
CA GLY A 103 -7.35 6.28 10.55
C GLY A 103 -5.91 6.11 11.03
N TRP A 104 -5.71 5.79 12.31
CA TRP A 104 -4.36 5.52 12.84
C TRP A 104 -3.74 4.24 12.30
N ALA A 105 -4.54 3.18 12.15
CA ALA A 105 -4.08 1.91 11.58
C ALA A 105 -3.55 2.05 10.14
N LEU A 106 -4.08 3.01 9.36
CA LEU A 106 -3.61 3.33 8.01
C LEU A 106 -2.46 4.37 8.00
N ALA A 107 -2.52 5.38 8.86
CA ALA A 107 -1.55 6.47 8.87
C ALA A 107 -0.16 6.02 9.36
N ILE A 108 -0.10 5.21 10.42
CA ILE A 108 1.16 4.74 11.01
C ILE A 108 2.03 3.99 10.00
N PRO A 109 1.55 2.91 9.35
CA PRO A 109 2.35 2.20 8.35
C PRO A 109 2.74 3.11 7.19
N ALA A 110 1.87 4.05 6.79
CA ALA A 110 2.18 4.95 5.69
C ALA A 110 3.36 5.88 5.99
N VAL A 111 3.37 6.46 7.18
CA VAL A 111 4.48 7.29 7.65
C VAL A 111 5.77 6.47 7.77
N ILE A 112 5.68 5.24 8.29
CA ILE A 112 6.85 4.35 8.41
C ILE A 112 7.44 4.06 7.02
N VAL A 113 6.61 3.68 6.04
CA VAL A 113 7.08 3.38 4.68
C VAL A 113 7.66 4.62 4.00
N LEU A 114 7.04 5.79 4.18
CA LEU A 114 7.58 7.07 3.69
C LEU A 114 8.98 7.33 4.25
N VAL A 115 9.17 7.23 5.56
CA VAL A 115 10.49 7.43 6.19
C VAL A 115 11.51 6.42 5.66
N LEU A 116 11.12 5.15 5.51
CA LEU A 116 12.00 4.11 4.96
C LEU A 116 12.40 4.39 3.50
N LEU A 117 11.48 4.89 2.66
CA LEU A 117 11.74 5.23 1.26
C LEU A 117 12.83 6.30 1.08
N PHE A 118 12.98 7.19 2.06
CA PHE A 118 14.00 8.25 2.07
C PHE A 118 15.24 7.90 2.90
N THR A 119 15.30 6.73 3.52
CA THR A 119 16.46 6.30 4.31
C THR A 119 17.65 5.91 3.39
N PRO A 120 18.91 6.25 3.75
CA PRO A 120 20.10 5.98 2.95
C PRO A 120 20.25 4.52 2.48
N GLY A 121 19.80 3.54 3.28
CA GLY A 121 19.85 2.13 2.90
C GLY A 121 18.97 1.76 1.69
N VAL A 122 17.82 2.43 1.53
CA VAL A 122 16.94 2.25 0.36
C VAL A 122 17.45 3.09 -0.82
N LEU A 123 17.89 4.32 -0.55
CA LEU A 123 18.53 5.23 -1.52
C LEU A 123 19.71 4.57 -2.24
N ALA A 124 20.65 3.98 -1.50
CA ALA A 124 21.84 3.34 -2.07
C ALA A 124 21.50 2.11 -2.91
N SER A 125 20.41 1.40 -2.57
CA SER A 125 19.97 0.21 -3.29
C SER A 125 19.16 0.49 -4.56
N THR A 126 18.69 1.74 -4.73
CA THR A 126 17.84 2.18 -5.86
C THR A 126 18.48 3.26 -6.73
N ARG A 127 19.66 3.79 -6.37
CA ARG A 127 20.46 4.64 -7.26
C ARG A 127 20.96 3.81 -8.45
N ARG A 128 20.61 4.22 -9.67
CA ARG A 128 21.38 3.85 -10.86
C ARG A 128 22.77 4.49 -10.69
N GLU A 129 23.82 3.69 -10.77
CA GLU A 129 25.12 4.19 -11.20
C GLU A 129 24.88 4.79 -12.59
N ALA A 130 24.97 6.12 -12.69
CA ALA A 130 24.94 6.86 -13.93
C ALA A 130 26.38 7.01 -14.43
#